data_AF-A0A927JZ44-F1
#
_entry.id   AF-A0A927JZ44-F1
#
_cell.length_a   1.000
_cell.length_b   1.000
_cell.length_c   1.000
_cell.angle_alpha   90.00
_cell.angle_beta   90.00
_cell.angle_gamma   90.00
#
_symmetry.space_group_name_H-M   'P 1'
#
loop_
_entity.id
_entity.type
_entity.pdbx_description
1 polymer ?
#
loop_
_entity_poly.entity_id
_entity_poly.type
_entity_poly.pdbx_seq_one_letter_code
_entity_poly.pdbx_strand_id
1 'polypeptide(L)'
;MLPAVAHAAGDDAPGRGSAATAAVDARVPPQLTPETRDAYRAVFASIRGARWNDAELRLSAMTPGPLHAVARAELFLAKGSPRVELPQLMALLTEAPDLPHAPDLARLAKTRGADALPALPTQQRLIWFDAAPVRVRARAARSDTAAAQLLEAMKPMVKVDDGAGAEALVATREADLTPEALTEMRGRVAWIYFVAGDDANARRVAATAQRGTGEWAAQADWTQGLAAWRQQDCTAAQVAFAGVAQRATDTELRSAGLYWASRADIACGRPDLVQSRLQTASQYGETYYGLLSRQALGVVDGAVPRLSAPVSADWRELERRPNVKVAAALVEIGEDALADKVLRYQARIGTAADYAALTRLCGNLNLPATQLWLSHNGPQGARPLTEARYPAPDWTPEGGWRVDKALVFAHTLQESRFDADVVSPAGATGLMQIRPGALTDYARAHGLTVDRSALSKPQLNMAVGQSYLEQLRDRPFTGGLLPKVIAAYNAGPTPVEAWNLQSRDGGDPLLYIESIPFWETRGYVMTVLRNYWMYEKQAGKPSASRAALAQGMWPKFPGLPGAAAVRVVNGRNSTRVAGAR
;
A
#
# COMPACT_ATOMS: atom_id res chain seq x y z
N MET A 1 26.31 -15.58 -68.41
CA MET A 1 26.10 -17.00 -68.03
C MET A 1 25.89 -16.99 -66.52
N LEU A 2 24.78 -17.36 -65.91
CA LEU A 2 23.49 -17.97 -66.24
C LEU A 2 22.50 -17.41 -65.20
N PRO A 3 21.19 -17.31 -65.49
CA PRO A 3 20.19 -16.75 -64.59
C PRO A 3 19.50 -17.80 -63.70
N ALA A 4 18.71 -17.25 -62.78
CA ALA A 4 17.89 -17.87 -61.76
C ALA A 4 17.00 -19.06 -62.19
N VAL A 5 16.74 -19.95 -61.23
CA VAL A 5 15.57 -20.85 -61.20
C VAL A 5 14.95 -20.79 -59.80
N ALA A 6 13.66 -20.51 -59.77
CA ALA A 6 12.80 -20.47 -58.58
C ALA A 6 12.41 -21.88 -58.12
N HIS A 7 12.05 -22.07 -56.84
CA HIS A 7 11.08 -23.09 -56.42
C HIS A 7 10.26 -22.68 -55.17
N ALA A 8 8.95 -22.60 -55.42
CA ALA A 8 7.76 -22.88 -54.62
C ALA A 8 7.75 -22.65 -53.09
N ALA A 9 6.84 -21.77 -52.68
CA ALA A 9 6.27 -21.68 -51.34
C ALA A 9 5.24 -22.80 -51.11
N GLY A 10 5.32 -23.46 -49.95
CA GLY A 10 4.26 -24.26 -49.37
C GLY A 10 3.69 -23.52 -48.15
N ASP A 11 2.38 -23.26 -48.20
CA ASP A 11 1.57 -22.76 -47.09
C ASP A 11 1.50 -23.80 -45.97
N ASP A 12 1.94 -23.44 -44.77
CA ASP A 12 1.53 -24.09 -43.52
C ASP A 12 1.00 -23.02 -42.56
N ALA A 13 -0.32 -23.04 -42.36
CA ALA A 13 -1.01 -22.16 -41.44
C ALA A 13 -0.73 -22.58 -39.98
N PRO A 14 -0.38 -21.65 -39.06
CA PRO A 14 -0.30 -21.98 -37.65
C PRO A 14 -1.71 -22.04 -37.05
N GLY A 15 -1.98 -23.16 -36.37
CA GLY A 15 -3.29 -23.55 -35.86
C GLY A 15 -3.89 -22.59 -34.84
N ARG A 16 -5.20 -22.36 -34.98
CA ARG A 16 -6.08 -21.62 -34.06
C ARG A 16 -6.37 -22.35 -32.73
N GLY A 17 -5.52 -23.27 -32.30
CA GLY A 17 -5.78 -24.17 -31.16
C GLY A 17 -5.19 -23.75 -29.81
N SER A 18 -4.32 -22.73 -29.74
CA SER A 18 -3.54 -22.45 -28.53
C SER A 18 -4.10 -21.35 -27.61
N ALA A 19 -4.92 -20.42 -28.12
CA ALA A 19 -5.40 -19.29 -27.32
C ALA A 19 -6.60 -19.63 -26.41
N ALA A 20 -7.47 -20.56 -26.84
CA ALA A 20 -8.65 -20.95 -26.07
C ALA A 20 -8.29 -21.90 -24.90
N THR A 21 -7.30 -22.76 -25.06
CA THR A 21 -6.79 -23.65 -24.00
C THR A 21 -5.99 -22.88 -22.93
N ALA A 22 -5.21 -21.86 -23.33
CA ALA A 22 -4.52 -20.97 -22.40
C ALA A 22 -5.48 -20.11 -21.53
N ALA A 23 -6.69 -19.84 -22.01
CA ALA A 23 -7.70 -19.07 -21.26
C ALA A 23 -8.39 -19.90 -20.14
N VAL A 24 -8.44 -21.23 -20.27
CA VAL A 24 -9.03 -22.14 -19.27
C VAL A 24 -8.10 -22.34 -18.07
N ASP A 25 -6.78 -22.25 -18.27
CA ASP A 25 -5.77 -22.38 -17.19
C ASP A 25 -5.61 -21.14 -16.29
N ALA A 26 -6.27 -20.02 -16.64
CA ALA A 26 -6.04 -18.71 -16.02
C ALA A 26 -7.09 -18.30 -14.97
N ARG A 27 -8.12 -19.12 -14.71
CA ARG A 27 -9.20 -18.76 -13.78
C ARG A 27 -9.61 -19.93 -12.89
N VAL A 28 -10.11 -19.60 -11.72
CA VAL A 28 -10.72 -20.58 -10.81
C VAL A 28 -11.95 -21.18 -11.50
N PRO A 29 -12.10 -22.51 -11.58
CA PRO A 29 -13.27 -23.13 -12.19
C PRO A 29 -14.57 -22.63 -11.53
N PRO A 30 -15.67 -22.45 -12.28
CA PRO A 30 -16.95 -22.10 -11.67
C PRO A 30 -17.43 -23.24 -10.76
N GLN A 31 -17.88 -22.87 -9.57
CA GLN A 31 -18.45 -23.76 -8.56
C GLN A 31 -19.98 -23.85 -8.68
N LEU A 32 -20.61 -22.87 -9.34
CA LEU A 32 -22.05 -22.75 -9.47
C LEU A 32 -22.47 -22.65 -10.94
N THR A 33 -23.60 -23.28 -11.28
CA THR A 33 -24.31 -23.00 -12.54
C THR A 33 -24.95 -21.61 -12.47
N PRO A 34 -25.33 -20.98 -13.60
CA PRO A 34 -26.06 -19.72 -13.59
C PRO A 34 -27.32 -19.74 -12.69
N GLU A 35 -28.10 -20.81 -12.76
CA GLU A 35 -29.36 -20.96 -12.02
C GLU A 35 -29.11 -21.08 -10.51
N THR A 36 -28.13 -21.90 -10.12
CA THR A 36 -27.78 -22.08 -8.71
C THR A 36 -27.13 -20.82 -8.13
N ARG A 37 -26.36 -20.07 -8.93
CA ARG A 37 -25.79 -18.77 -8.55
C ARG A 37 -26.88 -17.75 -8.21
N ASP A 38 -27.88 -17.61 -9.06
CA ASP A 38 -28.99 -16.68 -8.81
C ASP A 38 -29.87 -17.11 -7.64
N ALA A 39 -30.07 -18.43 -7.47
CA ALA A 39 -30.78 -18.97 -6.31
C ALA A 39 -30.07 -18.66 -4.99
N TYR A 40 -28.74 -18.87 -4.90
CA TYR A 40 -27.99 -18.51 -3.69
C TYR A 40 -27.95 -16.99 -3.46
N ARG A 41 -27.79 -16.16 -4.50
CA ARG A 41 -27.91 -14.69 -4.36
C ARG A 41 -29.22 -14.31 -3.71
N ALA A 42 -30.33 -14.93 -4.12
CA ALA A 42 -31.63 -14.68 -3.52
C ALA A 42 -31.72 -15.14 -2.06
N VAL A 43 -31.14 -16.30 -1.72
CA VAL A 43 -31.05 -16.78 -0.32
C VAL A 43 -30.28 -15.78 0.55
N PHE A 44 -29.07 -15.39 0.14
CA PHE A 44 -28.24 -14.44 0.88
C PHE A 44 -28.91 -13.07 0.97
N ALA A 45 -29.54 -12.57 -0.09
CA ALA A 45 -30.32 -11.33 -0.05
C ALA A 45 -31.49 -11.40 0.95
N SER A 46 -32.16 -12.56 1.08
CA SER A 46 -33.17 -12.77 2.12
C SER A 46 -32.56 -12.78 3.52
N ILE A 47 -31.41 -13.43 3.74
CA ILE A 47 -30.69 -13.41 5.03
C ILE A 47 -30.29 -11.97 5.40
N ARG A 48 -29.64 -11.23 4.49
CA ARG A 48 -29.22 -9.83 4.73
C ARG A 48 -30.41 -8.90 4.97
N GLY A 49 -31.53 -9.15 4.28
CA GLY A 49 -32.79 -8.42 4.44
C GLY A 49 -33.65 -8.87 5.61
N ALA A 50 -33.16 -9.75 6.50
CA ALA A 50 -33.90 -10.29 7.64
C ALA A 50 -35.22 -11.03 7.29
N ARG A 51 -35.32 -11.56 6.07
CA ARG A 51 -36.45 -12.37 5.59
C ARG A 51 -36.17 -13.86 5.81
N TRP A 52 -36.19 -14.26 7.08
CA TRP A 52 -35.73 -15.59 7.52
C TRP A 52 -36.52 -16.74 6.90
N ASN A 53 -37.86 -16.65 6.91
CA ASN A 53 -38.73 -17.69 6.35
C ASN A 53 -38.48 -17.84 4.83
N ASP A 54 -38.33 -16.74 4.10
CA ASP A 54 -38.00 -16.76 2.68
C ASP A 54 -36.65 -17.46 2.44
N ALA A 55 -35.64 -17.16 3.27
CA ALA A 55 -34.31 -17.77 3.15
C ALA A 55 -34.38 -19.28 3.40
N GLU A 56 -35.06 -19.72 4.46
CA GLU A 56 -35.24 -21.13 4.82
C GLU A 56 -35.99 -21.91 3.72
N LEU A 57 -37.11 -21.37 3.22
CA LEU A 57 -37.91 -21.97 2.15
C LEU A 57 -37.11 -22.11 0.86
N ARG A 58 -36.40 -21.04 0.46
CA ARG A 58 -35.56 -21.05 -0.74
C ARG A 58 -34.45 -22.08 -0.61
N LEU A 59 -33.77 -22.12 0.53
CA LEU A 59 -32.66 -23.04 0.75
C LEU A 59 -33.13 -24.50 0.82
N SER A 60 -34.28 -24.76 1.42
CA SER A 60 -34.86 -26.12 1.50
C SER A 60 -35.40 -26.63 0.17
N ALA A 61 -35.80 -25.74 -0.74
CA ALA A 61 -36.26 -26.10 -2.08
C ALA A 61 -35.11 -26.39 -3.07
N MET A 62 -33.88 -26.05 -2.70
CA MET A 62 -32.70 -26.28 -3.54
C MET A 62 -32.09 -27.66 -3.28
N THR A 63 -31.46 -28.23 -4.31
CA THR A 63 -30.56 -29.37 -4.12
C THR A 63 -29.30 -28.90 -3.36
N PRO A 64 -28.88 -29.60 -2.28
CA PRO A 64 -27.67 -29.26 -1.55
C PRO A 64 -26.44 -29.11 -2.44
N GLY A 65 -25.74 -27.99 -2.29
CA GLY A 65 -24.55 -27.62 -3.04
C GLY A 65 -23.54 -26.88 -2.16
N PRO A 66 -22.46 -26.33 -2.74
CA PRO A 66 -21.29 -25.87 -1.99
C PRO A 66 -21.59 -24.75 -0.97
N LEU A 67 -22.67 -23.98 -1.15
CA LEU A 67 -23.03 -22.89 -0.24
C LEU A 67 -24.11 -23.25 0.79
N HIS A 68 -24.70 -24.45 0.78
CA HIS A 68 -25.82 -24.78 1.68
C HIS A 68 -25.45 -24.73 3.16
N ALA A 69 -24.29 -25.29 3.52
CA ALA A 69 -23.85 -25.30 4.90
C ALA A 69 -23.54 -23.89 5.41
N VAL A 70 -22.83 -23.07 4.62
CA VAL A 70 -22.51 -21.69 5.02
C VAL A 70 -23.75 -20.79 5.05
N ALA A 71 -24.71 -20.98 4.13
CA ALA A 71 -25.98 -20.24 4.15
C ALA A 71 -26.83 -20.59 5.39
N ARG A 72 -26.91 -21.88 5.77
CA ARG A 72 -27.54 -22.29 7.04
C ARG A 72 -26.82 -21.71 8.24
N ALA A 73 -25.49 -21.73 8.25
CA ALA A 73 -24.71 -21.15 9.35
C ALA A 73 -24.97 -19.65 9.51
N GLU A 74 -24.99 -18.89 8.40
CA GLU A 74 -25.33 -17.47 8.39
C GLU A 74 -26.77 -17.23 8.88
N LEU A 75 -27.74 -18.04 8.44
CA LEU A 75 -29.13 -17.96 8.89
C LEU A 75 -29.27 -18.26 10.39
N PHE A 76 -28.62 -19.32 10.88
CA PHE A 76 -28.73 -19.79 12.26
C PHE A 76 -28.09 -18.85 13.28
N LEU A 77 -27.04 -18.12 12.87
CA LEU A 77 -26.30 -17.19 13.71
C LEU A 77 -26.71 -15.73 13.49
N ALA A 78 -27.58 -15.45 12.52
CA ALA A 78 -28.06 -14.09 12.27
C ALA A 78 -28.83 -13.55 13.48
N LYS A 79 -28.57 -12.29 13.83
CA LYS A 79 -29.29 -11.62 14.91
C LYS A 79 -30.79 -11.53 14.56
N GLY A 80 -31.63 -12.08 15.42
CA GLY A 80 -33.09 -12.06 15.25
C GLY A 80 -33.63 -13.17 14.34
N SER A 81 -32.79 -14.13 13.93
CA SER A 81 -33.26 -15.34 13.26
C SER A 81 -34.13 -16.21 14.19
N PRO A 82 -34.99 -17.08 13.63
CA PRO A 82 -35.73 -18.07 14.41
C PRO A 82 -34.83 -18.95 15.27
N ARG A 83 -35.38 -19.46 16.37
CA ARG A 83 -34.70 -20.42 17.23
C ARG A 83 -34.45 -21.71 16.44
N VAL A 84 -33.19 -22.12 16.38
CA VAL A 84 -32.73 -23.35 15.74
C VAL A 84 -32.68 -24.48 16.75
N GLU A 85 -33.16 -25.68 16.43
CA GLU A 85 -33.17 -26.78 17.39
C GLU A 85 -31.86 -27.57 17.39
N LEU A 86 -31.55 -28.23 18.51
CA LEU A 86 -30.28 -28.96 18.70
C LEU A 86 -29.96 -29.94 17.54
N PRO A 87 -30.91 -30.75 17.03
CA PRO A 87 -30.62 -31.67 15.92
C PRO A 87 -30.11 -30.97 14.65
N GLN A 88 -30.61 -29.77 14.34
CA GLN A 88 -30.17 -29.00 13.17
C GLN A 88 -28.75 -28.47 13.34
N LEU A 89 -28.40 -28.02 14.55
CA LEU A 89 -27.04 -27.57 14.88
C LEU A 89 -26.03 -28.72 14.78
N MET A 90 -26.38 -29.89 15.34
CA MET A 90 -25.53 -31.08 15.31
C MET A 90 -25.34 -31.62 13.89
N ALA A 91 -26.39 -31.61 13.07
CA ALA A 91 -26.31 -31.98 11.67
C ALA A 91 -25.35 -31.06 10.90
N LEU A 92 -25.48 -29.74 11.07
CA LEU A 92 -24.62 -28.77 10.39
C LEU A 92 -23.15 -28.85 10.85
N LEU A 93 -22.91 -29.03 12.15
CA LEU A 93 -21.56 -29.22 12.70
C LEU A 93 -20.88 -30.49 12.19
N THR A 94 -21.66 -31.55 11.95
CA THR A 94 -21.16 -32.81 11.41
C THR A 94 -20.91 -32.71 9.90
N GLU A 95 -21.78 -32.00 9.19
CA GLU A 95 -21.68 -31.81 7.73
C GLU A 95 -20.51 -30.89 7.34
N ALA A 96 -20.29 -29.81 8.08
CA ALA A 96 -19.33 -28.77 7.72
C ALA A 96 -18.52 -28.27 8.93
N PRO A 97 -17.71 -29.13 9.57
CA PRO A 97 -16.91 -28.79 10.75
C PRO A 97 -15.83 -27.74 10.45
N ASP A 98 -15.44 -27.60 9.19
CA ASP A 98 -14.38 -26.68 8.75
C ASP A 98 -14.87 -25.24 8.55
N LEU A 99 -16.16 -24.94 8.66
CA LEU A 99 -16.65 -23.58 8.47
C LEU A 99 -16.16 -22.63 9.58
N PRO A 100 -15.90 -21.35 9.29
CA PRO A 100 -15.55 -20.36 10.31
C PRO A 100 -16.62 -20.20 11.40
N HIS A 101 -17.87 -20.57 11.11
CA HIS A 101 -19.00 -20.54 12.03
C HIS A 101 -19.03 -21.71 13.01
N ALA A 102 -18.30 -22.80 12.75
CA ALA A 102 -18.40 -24.03 13.54
C ALA A 102 -18.14 -23.83 15.05
N PRO A 103 -17.16 -23.01 15.50
CA PRO A 103 -16.99 -22.71 16.93
C PRO A 103 -18.21 -22.03 17.56
N ASP A 104 -18.92 -21.18 16.83
CA ASP A 104 -20.07 -20.43 17.32
C ASP A 104 -21.31 -21.33 17.35
N LEU A 105 -21.51 -22.13 16.31
CA LEU A 105 -22.54 -23.18 16.25
C LEU A 105 -22.34 -24.21 17.37
N ALA A 106 -21.10 -24.59 17.68
CA ALA A 106 -20.78 -25.50 18.78
C ALA A 106 -21.11 -24.92 20.16
N ARG A 107 -20.82 -23.62 20.38
CA ARG A 107 -21.24 -22.93 21.61
C ARG A 107 -22.77 -22.87 21.69
N LEU A 108 -23.44 -22.55 20.59
CA LEU A 108 -24.89 -22.56 20.52
C LEU A 108 -25.47 -23.96 20.82
N ALA A 109 -24.91 -25.02 20.24
CA ALA A 109 -25.32 -26.40 20.50
C ALA A 109 -25.18 -26.78 21.98
N LYS A 110 -24.09 -26.39 22.65
CA LYS A 110 -23.94 -26.57 24.12
C LYS A 110 -25.04 -25.88 24.91
N THR A 111 -25.39 -24.63 24.55
CA THR A 111 -26.50 -23.92 25.20
C THR A 111 -27.87 -24.56 24.94
N ARG A 112 -27.95 -25.46 23.94
CA ARG A 112 -29.15 -26.23 23.58
C ARG A 112 -29.13 -27.66 24.14
N GLY A 113 -28.19 -27.98 25.03
CA GLY A 113 -28.11 -29.28 25.70
C GLY A 113 -27.28 -30.33 24.98
N ALA A 114 -26.34 -29.94 24.11
CA ALA A 114 -25.41 -30.90 23.52
C ALA A 114 -24.42 -31.45 24.58
N ASP A 115 -24.52 -32.74 24.90
CA ASP A 115 -23.60 -33.42 25.81
C ASP A 115 -22.23 -33.69 25.15
N ALA A 116 -22.25 -34.00 23.86
CA ALA A 116 -21.06 -34.22 23.03
C ALA A 116 -21.14 -33.39 21.76
N LEU A 117 -19.98 -32.93 21.26
CA LEU A 117 -19.86 -32.17 20.02
C LEU A 117 -18.99 -32.92 19.00
N PRO A 118 -19.25 -32.74 17.70
CA PRO A 118 -18.33 -33.22 16.67
C PRO A 118 -16.93 -32.62 16.85
N ALA A 119 -15.90 -33.37 16.46
CA ALA A 119 -14.54 -32.86 16.46
C ALA A 119 -14.40 -31.72 15.45
N LEU A 120 -13.93 -30.56 15.92
CA LEU A 120 -13.64 -29.40 15.08
C LEU A 120 -12.13 -29.32 14.79
N PRO A 121 -11.73 -28.77 13.63
CA PRO A 121 -10.33 -28.57 13.32
C PRO A 121 -9.68 -27.63 14.34
N THR A 122 -8.45 -27.96 14.74
CA THR A 122 -7.66 -27.09 15.63
C THR A 122 -7.19 -25.86 14.85
N GLN A 123 -7.49 -24.68 15.37
CA GLN A 123 -6.98 -23.42 14.83
C GLN A 123 -5.56 -23.19 15.34
N GLN A 124 -4.60 -23.06 14.43
CA GLN A 124 -3.25 -22.67 14.77
C GLN A 124 -3.11 -21.14 14.85
N ARG A 125 -2.14 -20.68 15.64
CA ARG A 125 -1.77 -19.27 15.69
C ARG A 125 -1.00 -18.90 14.42
N LEU A 126 -1.40 -17.80 13.79
CA LEU A 126 -0.63 -17.20 12.72
C LEU A 126 0.40 -16.23 13.32
N ILE A 127 1.61 -16.25 12.77
CA ILE A 127 2.67 -15.31 13.08
C ILE A 127 2.68 -14.19 12.05
N TRP A 128 3.05 -13.00 12.51
CA TRP A 128 3.33 -11.89 11.61
C TRP A 128 4.74 -12.08 11.05
N PHE A 129 4.89 -12.07 9.72
CA PHE A 129 6.19 -12.21 9.07
C PHE A 129 6.96 -10.88 9.04
N ASP A 130 6.61 -10.04 8.07
CA ASP A 130 7.22 -8.76 7.78
C ASP A 130 6.29 -7.97 6.85
N ALA A 131 6.58 -6.69 6.66
CA ALA A 131 5.86 -5.82 5.73
C ALA A 131 6.85 -4.99 4.90
N ALA A 132 6.37 -4.42 3.79
CA ALA A 132 7.15 -3.48 3.01
C ALA A 132 7.66 -2.35 3.94
N PRO A 133 9.00 -2.11 4.02
CA PRO A 133 9.57 -1.14 4.92
C PRO A 133 8.96 0.25 4.76
N VAL A 134 8.61 0.90 5.86
CA VAL A 134 8.15 2.30 5.85
C VAL A 134 9.05 3.12 6.76
N ARG A 135 9.18 4.41 6.46
CA ARG A 135 9.94 5.29 7.33
C ARG A 135 9.21 5.42 8.68
N VAL A 136 9.92 5.10 9.76
CA VAL A 136 9.36 5.09 11.12
C VAL A 136 9.56 6.44 11.77
N ARG A 137 8.51 6.95 12.45
CA ARG A 137 8.61 8.18 13.22
C ARG A 137 9.40 7.88 14.49
N ALA A 138 10.48 8.63 14.73
CA ALA A 138 11.24 8.50 15.97
C ALA A 138 10.33 8.64 17.19
N ARG A 139 10.53 7.76 18.18
CA ARG A 139 9.68 7.72 19.37
C ARG A 139 9.92 8.98 20.20
N ALA A 140 8.83 9.60 20.65
CA ALA A 140 8.94 10.69 21.61
C ALA A 140 9.25 10.12 23.00
N ALA A 141 10.07 10.81 23.78
CA ALA A 141 10.43 10.52 25.16
C ALA A 141 9.25 10.80 26.12
N ARG A 142 8.07 10.23 25.83
CA ARG A 142 6.80 10.53 26.51
C ARG A 142 6.77 10.14 27.99
N SER A 143 7.67 9.26 28.43
CA SER A 143 7.85 8.92 29.84
C SER A 143 8.48 10.05 30.65
N ASP A 144 9.12 11.02 29.99
CA ASP A 144 9.65 12.24 30.59
C ASP A 144 8.55 13.29 30.63
N THR A 145 8.08 13.64 31.83
CA THR A 145 6.97 14.57 32.05
C THR A 145 7.33 16.00 31.63
N ALA A 146 8.58 16.42 31.85
CA ALA A 146 9.08 17.73 31.42
C ALA A 146 9.10 17.81 29.89
N ALA A 147 9.56 16.76 29.22
CA ALA A 147 9.53 16.66 27.76
C ALA A 147 8.10 16.72 27.20
N ALA A 148 7.14 16.02 27.82
CA ALA A 148 5.74 16.05 27.41
C ALA A 148 5.11 17.46 27.52
N GLN A 149 5.37 18.17 28.62
CA GLN A 149 4.91 19.55 28.81
C GLN A 149 5.55 20.51 27.80
N LEU A 150 6.85 20.35 27.56
CA LEU A 150 7.61 21.18 26.62
C LEU A 150 7.13 20.98 25.19
N LEU A 151 6.82 19.74 24.78
CA LEU A 151 6.24 19.44 23.47
C LEU A 151 4.89 20.13 23.25
N GLU A 152 4.03 20.17 24.26
CA GLU A 152 2.77 20.92 24.20
C GLU A 152 3.00 22.43 24.07
N ALA A 153 3.95 22.97 24.85
CA ALA A 153 4.29 24.39 24.81
C ALA A 153 4.95 24.83 23.48
N MET A 154 5.64 23.92 22.78
CA MET A 154 6.26 24.19 21.47
C MET A 154 5.26 24.19 20.30
N LYS A 155 4.03 23.69 20.46
CA LYS A 155 3.05 23.60 19.35
C LYS A 155 2.79 24.91 18.62
N PRO A 156 2.64 26.07 19.29
CA PRO A 156 2.44 27.35 18.60
C PRO A 156 3.64 27.73 17.73
N MET A 157 4.86 27.46 18.19
CA MET A 157 6.10 27.77 17.46
C MET A 157 6.24 26.87 16.23
N VAL A 158 5.95 25.57 16.36
CA VAL A 158 5.94 24.63 15.21
C VAL A 158 4.94 25.07 14.14
N LYS A 159 3.79 25.63 14.53
CA LYS A 159 2.74 26.06 13.59
C LYS A 159 3.17 27.24 12.69
N VAL A 160 4.08 28.08 13.18
CA VAL A 160 4.56 29.28 12.49
C VAL A 160 6.04 29.20 12.12
N ASP A 161 6.63 28.00 12.20
CA ASP A 161 8.04 27.72 11.94
C ASP A 161 9.03 28.59 12.76
N ASP A 162 8.69 28.93 14.01
CA ASP A 162 9.51 29.75 14.90
C ASP A 162 10.59 28.91 15.62
N GLY A 163 11.73 28.74 14.95
CA GLY A 163 12.88 28.01 15.49
C GLY A 163 13.53 28.72 16.69
N ALA A 164 13.59 30.05 16.68
CA ALA A 164 14.25 30.84 17.72
C ALA A 164 13.47 30.80 19.04
N GLY A 165 12.15 30.97 19.00
CA GLY A 165 11.28 30.82 20.16
C GLY A 165 11.30 29.39 20.70
N ALA A 166 11.29 28.39 19.82
CA ALA A 166 11.38 26.99 20.21
C ALA A 166 12.71 26.67 20.90
N GLU A 167 13.83 27.14 20.36
CA GLU A 167 15.15 26.96 20.97
C GLU A 167 15.26 27.65 22.33
N ALA A 168 14.81 28.89 22.44
CA ALA A 168 14.81 29.63 23.69
C ALA A 168 13.97 28.91 24.76
N LEU A 169 12.81 28.36 24.39
CA LEU A 169 11.97 27.62 25.31
C LEU A 169 12.66 26.34 25.80
N VAL A 170 13.29 25.58 24.91
CA VAL A 170 14.06 24.37 25.28
C VAL A 170 15.21 24.74 26.22
N ALA A 171 15.91 25.85 25.97
CA ALA A 171 17.00 26.34 26.81
C ALA A 171 16.56 26.58 28.27
N THR A 172 15.31 27.03 28.51
CA THR A 172 14.80 27.25 29.87
C THR A 172 14.54 25.96 30.67
N ARG A 173 14.48 24.80 30.02
CA ARG A 173 14.10 23.51 30.62
C ARG A 173 15.16 22.43 30.47
N GLU A 174 16.36 22.73 29.94
CA GLU A 174 17.36 21.69 29.64
C GLU A 174 17.74 20.85 30.86
N ALA A 175 17.84 21.46 32.05
CA ALA A 175 18.21 20.77 33.28
C ALA A 175 17.13 19.78 33.78
N ASP A 176 15.88 19.96 33.33
CA ASP A 176 14.75 19.11 33.71
C ASP A 176 14.58 17.91 32.77
N LEU A 177 15.30 17.87 31.64
CA LEU A 177 15.15 16.86 30.61
C LEU A 177 16.17 15.73 30.79
N THR A 178 15.71 14.50 30.57
CA THR A 178 16.62 13.36 30.35
C THR A 178 17.51 13.60 29.11
N PRO A 179 18.70 12.96 29.01
CA PRO A 179 19.57 13.11 27.84
C PRO A 179 18.89 12.75 26.51
N GLU A 180 18.05 11.72 26.50
CA GLU A 180 17.28 11.32 25.32
C GLU A 180 16.22 12.37 24.97
N ALA A 181 15.47 12.90 25.97
CA ALA A 181 14.49 13.95 25.74
C ALA A 181 15.12 15.26 25.25
N LEU A 182 16.29 15.65 25.78
CA LEU A 182 17.02 16.82 25.30
C LEU A 182 17.48 16.65 23.85
N THR A 183 17.91 15.43 23.48
CA THR A 183 18.26 15.08 22.10
C THR A 183 17.06 15.22 21.17
N GLU A 184 15.88 14.73 21.60
CA GLU A 184 14.62 14.92 20.89
C GLU A 184 14.29 16.41 20.69
N MET A 185 14.31 17.20 21.76
CA MET A 185 13.92 18.62 21.70
C MET A 185 14.81 19.39 20.72
N ARG A 186 16.13 19.20 20.82
CA ARG A 186 17.09 19.83 19.90
C ARG A 186 16.90 19.34 18.47
N GLY A 187 16.66 18.05 18.24
CA GLY A 187 16.36 17.50 16.92
C GLY A 187 15.11 18.14 16.29
N ARG A 188 14.06 18.36 17.08
CA ARG A 188 12.83 19.05 16.63
C ARG A 188 13.08 20.51 16.30
N VAL A 189 13.80 21.24 17.15
CA VAL A 189 14.19 22.64 16.91
C VAL A 189 15.01 22.77 15.62
N ALA A 190 15.98 21.87 15.41
CA ALA A 190 16.76 21.82 14.17
C ALA A 190 15.86 21.62 12.94
N TRP A 191 14.85 20.75 13.04
CA TRP A 191 13.88 20.55 11.97
C TRP A 191 13.02 21.79 11.69
N ILE A 192 12.60 22.52 12.73
CA ILE A 192 11.84 23.78 12.58
C ILE A 192 12.68 24.79 11.79
N TYR A 193 13.94 25.01 12.17
CA TYR A 193 14.85 25.89 11.43
C TYR A 193 15.02 25.45 9.97
N PHE A 194 15.16 24.15 9.70
CA PHE A 194 15.30 23.63 8.35
C PHE A 194 14.05 23.91 7.49
N VAL A 195 12.85 23.74 8.03
CA VAL A 195 11.59 24.05 7.33
C VAL A 195 11.44 25.54 7.09
N ALA A 196 11.82 26.38 8.06
CA ALA A 196 11.88 27.84 7.89
C ALA A 196 12.93 28.30 6.85
N GLY A 197 13.82 27.40 6.43
CA GLY A 197 14.90 27.69 5.48
C GLY A 197 16.11 28.38 6.11
N ASP A 198 16.24 28.35 7.44
CA ASP A 198 17.42 28.76 8.18
C ASP A 198 18.37 27.58 8.35
N ASP A 199 19.04 27.21 7.25
CA ASP A 199 19.93 26.06 7.21
C ASP A 199 21.14 26.23 8.16
N ALA A 200 21.54 27.46 8.49
CA ALA A 200 22.66 27.72 9.39
C ALA A 200 22.32 27.33 10.85
N ASN A 201 21.18 27.79 11.35
CA ASN A 201 20.72 27.40 12.69
C ASN A 201 20.26 25.94 12.74
N ALA A 202 19.63 25.44 11.68
CA ALA A 202 19.32 24.02 11.56
C ALA A 202 20.57 23.17 11.77
N ARG A 203 21.68 23.53 11.11
CA ARG A 203 22.94 22.80 11.25
C ARG A 203 23.55 22.91 12.65
N ARG A 204 23.54 24.10 13.22
CA ARG A 204 24.10 24.36 14.56
C ARG A 204 23.38 23.52 15.62
N VAL A 205 22.05 23.53 15.62
CA VAL A 205 21.24 22.78 16.59
C VAL A 205 21.28 21.28 16.30
N ALA A 206 21.25 20.85 15.03
CA ALA A 206 21.41 19.44 14.70
C ALA A 206 22.75 18.89 15.22
N ALA A 207 23.84 19.63 15.08
CA ALA A 207 25.16 19.21 15.55
C ALA A 207 25.24 18.99 17.07
N THR A 208 24.44 19.70 17.87
CA THR A 208 24.36 19.43 19.31
C THR A 208 23.54 18.17 19.59
N ALA A 209 22.44 17.95 18.88
CA ALA A 209 21.61 16.75 18.99
C ALA A 209 22.32 15.47 18.48
N GLN A 210 23.16 15.55 17.45
CA GLN A 210 23.93 14.41 16.92
C GLN A 210 24.85 13.76 17.96
N ARG A 211 25.30 14.53 18.96
CA ARG A 211 26.15 14.06 20.07
C ARG A 211 25.34 13.48 21.24
N GLY A 212 24.02 13.54 21.14
CA GLY A 212 23.10 13.01 22.13
C GLY A 212 22.91 11.49 22.03
N THR A 213 21.83 11.00 22.63
CA THR A 213 21.51 9.56 22.71
C THR A 213 20.11 9.28 22.17
N GLY A 214 19.83 8.00 21.87
CA GLY A 214 18.52 7.56 21.40
C GLY A 214 18.28 7.76 19.90
N GLU A 215 17.07 7.42 19.45
CA GLU A 215 16.68 7.41 18.02
C GLU A 215 16.75 8.80 17.36
N TRP A 216 16.63 9.87 18.15
CA TRP A 216 16.65 11.25 17.67
C TRP A 216 18.02 11.72 17.19
N ALA A 217 19.12 11.08 17.61
CA ALA A 217 20.45 11.37 17.08
C ALA A 217 20.51 11.12 15.55
N ALA A 218 19.88 10.05 15.07
CA ALA A 218 19.78 9.76 13.63
C ALA A 218 18.90 10.79 12.88
N GLN A 219 17.86 11.32 13.53
CA GLN A 219 17.03 12.38 12.95
C GLN A 219 17.77 13.72 12.88
N ALA A 220 18.62 13.99 13.87
CA ALA A 220 19.52 15.14 13.86
C ALA A 220 20.54 15.03 12.71
N ASP A 221 21.11 13.84 12.48
CA ASP A 221 21.95 13.61 11.30
C ASP A 221 21.23 13.85 9.99
N TRP A 222 19.98 13.39 9.90
CA TRP A 222 19.17 13.58 8.71
C TRP A 222 18.98 15.07 8.41
N THR A 223 18.62 15.85 9.45
CA THR A 223 18.44 17.31 9.33
C THR A 223 19.76 18.01 8.99
N GLN A 224 20.86 17.63 9.64
CA GLN A 224 22.20 18.14 9.37
C GLN A 224 22.60 17.89 7.91
N GLY A 225 22.35 16.68 7.40
CA GLY A 225 22.67 16.28 6.03
C GLY A 225 21.88 17.08 5.00
N LEU A 226 20.57 17.23 5.20
CA LEU A 226 19.72 18.02 4.30
C LEU A 226 20.10 19.50 4.28
N ALA A 227 20.35 20.10 5.45
CA ALA A 227 20.76 21.50 5.55
C ALA A 227 22.15 21.74 4.95
N ALA A 228 23.12 20.83 5.18
CA ALA A 228 24.43 20.88 4.53
C ALA A 228 24.33 20.72 3.01
N TRP A 229 23.46 19.83 2.53
CA TRP A 229 23.20 19.64 1.10
C TRP A 229 22.63 20.91 0.44
N ARG A 230 21.66 21.59 1.07
CA ARG A 230 21.15 22.90 0.60
C ARG A 230 22.24 23.97 0.52
N GLN A 231 23.17 23.95 1.46
CA GLN A 231 24.31 24.87 1.49
C GLN A 231 25.47 24.45 0.58
N GLN A 232 25.32 23.38 -0.20
CA GLN A 232 26.34 22.83 -1.09
C GLN A 232 27.63 22.40 -0.37
N ASP A 233 27.54 22.13 0.94
CA ASP A 233 28.63 21.56 1.74
C ASP A 233 28.57 20.04 1.64
N CYS A 234 29.13 19.52 0.54
CA CYS A 234 29.06 18.09 0.24
C CYS A 234 29.76 17.24 1.32
N THR A 235 30.83 17.75 1.94
CA THR A 235 31.60 17.02 2.96
C THR A 235 30.77 16.83 4.22
N ALA A 236 30.16 17.91 4.73
CA ALA A 236 29.30 17.80 5.90
C ALA A 236 28.04 16.97 5.62
N ALA A 237 27.46 17.11 4.41
CA ALA A 237 26.33 16.29 4.00
C ALA A 237 26.67 14.80 3.98
N GLN A 238 27.81 14.44 3.38
CA GLN A 238 28.32 13.07 3.31
C GLN A 238 28.48 12.46 4.70
N VAL A 239 29.15 13.15 5.62
CA VAL A 239 29.37 12.68 7.00
C VAL A 239 28.04 12.47 7.72
N ALA A 240 27.12 13.43 7.62
CA ALA A 240 25.83 13.36 8.28
C ALA A 240 24.98 12.19 7.75
N PHE A 241 24.82 12.07 6.42
CA PHE A 241 24.05 10.96 5.83
C PHE A 241 24.67 9.58 6.07
N ALA A 242 26.00 9.48 6.13
CA ALA A 242 26.67 8.25 6.55
C ALA A 242 26.36 7.92 8.03
N GLY A 243 26.30 8.94 8.90
CA GLY A 243 25.85 8.80 10.29
C GLY A 243 24.41 8.29 10.40
N VAL A 244 23.50 8.77 9.56
CA VAL A 244 22.13 8.24 9.44
C VAL A 244 22.16 6.74 9.14
N ALA A 245 22.91 6.32 8.12
CA ALA A 245 22.99 4.92 7.72
C ALA A 245 23.52 4.01 8.85
N GLN A 246 24.41 4.52 9.70
CA GLN A 246 24.96 3.79 10.83
C GLN A 246 23.99 3.71 12.02
N ARG A 247 23.27 4.79 12.31
CA ARG A 247 22.42 4.90 13.52
C ARG A 247 20.96 4.53 13.32
N ALA A 248 20.45 4.56 12.08
CA ALA A 248 19.06 4.29 11.79
C ALA A 248 18.65 2.86 12.22
N THR A 249 17.56 2.77 12.97
CA THR A 249 16.96 1.52 13.43
C THR A 249 16.04 0.91 12.38
N ASP A 250 15.38 1.73 11.56
CA ASP A 250 14.57 1.28 10.43
C ASP A 250 15.35 1.21 9.11
N THR A 251 14.98 0.26 8.26
CA THR A 251 15.65 -0.01 6.99
C THR A 251 15.41 1.08 5.94
N GLU A 252 14.27 1.78 5.98
CA GLU A 252 13.97 2.89 5.07
C GLU A 252 14.92 4.08 5.30
N LEU A 253 15.05 4.54 6.54
CA LEU A 253 15.96 5.63 6.88
C LEU A 253 17.42 5.24 6.67
N ARG A 254 17.80 3.99 6.95
CA ARG A 254 19.14 3.47 6.66
C ARG A 254 19.46 3.52 5.17
N SER A 255 18.55 3.02 4.33
CA SER A 255 18.65 3.05 2.88
C SER A 255 18.73 4.49 2.35
N ALA A 256 17.95 5.39 2.93
CA ALA A 256 18.00 6.82 2.63
C ALA A 256 19.38 7.43 2.94
N GLY A 257 19.93 7.17 4.13
CA GLY A 257 21.26 7.64 4.51
C GLY A 257 22.36 7.17 3.54
N LEU A 258 22.32 5.90 3.13
CA LEU A 258 23.27 5.36 2.14
C LEU A 258 23.15 6.04 0.78
N TYR A 259 21.92 6.19 0.27
CA TYR A 259 21.68 6.80 -1.03
C TYR A 259 22.07 8.29 -1.04
N TRP A 260 21.66 9.06 -0.03
CA TRP A 260 22.02 10.47 0.07
C TRP A 260 23.51 10.70 0.33
N ALA A 261 24.17 9.83 1.11
CA ALA A 261 25.63 9.86 1.24
C ALA A 261 26.31 9.61 -0.12
N SER A 262 25.79 8.69 -0.94
CA SER A 262 26.34 8.47 -2.30
C SER A 262 26.16 9.70 -3.21
N ARG A 263 25.06 10.44 -3.08
CA ARG A 263 24.86 11.71 -3.80
C ARG A 263 25.85 12.78 -3.34
N ALA A 264 26.10 12.86 -2.04
CA ALA A 264 27.11 13.75 -1.47
C ALA A 264 28.53 13.37 -1.91
N ASP A 265 28.84 12.07 -1.99
CA ASP A 265 30.12 11.58 -2.52
C ASP A 265 30.33 12.00 -3.99
N ILE A 266 29.31 11.88 -4.84
CA ILE A 266 29.35 12.37 -6.24
C ILE A 266 29.63 13.88 -6.26
N ALA A 267 28.91 14.66 -5.44
CA ALA A 267 29.10 16.11 -5.37
C ALA A 267 30.50 16.50 -4.85
N CYS A 268 31.09 15.69 -3.99
CA CYS A 268 32.45 15.85 -3.48
C CYS A 268 33.54 15.30 -4.42
N GLY A 269 33.21 14.74 -5.58
CA GLY A 269 34.20 14.11 -6.47
C GLY A 269 34.83 12.86 -5.86
N ARG A 270 34.08 12.08 -5.07
CA ARG A 270 34.49 10.84 -4.41
C ARG A 270 33.79 9.60 -5.00
N PRO A 271 33.97 9.31 -6.31
CA PRO A 271 33.30 8.17 -6.96
C PRO A 271 33.70 6.82 -6.36
N ASP A 272 34.86 6.74 -5.70
CA ASP A 272 35.37 5.56 -5.00
C ASP A 272 34.42 5.05 -3.90
N LEU A 273 33.62 5.94 -3.30
CA LEU A 273 32.66 5.60 -2.24
C LEU A 273 31.25 5.30 -2.76
N VAL A 274 30.93 5.71 -3.99
CA VAL A 274 29.55 5.70 -4.52
C VAL A 274 29.03 4.29 -4.72
N GLN A 275 29.81 3.43 -5.38
CA GLN A 275 29.35 2.10 -5.79
C GLN A 275 29.01 1.23 -4.58
N SER A 276 29.86 1.20 -3.55
CA SER A 276 29.64 0.38 -2.36
C SER A 276 28.38 0.81 -1.58
N ARG A 277 28.15 2.12 -1.41
CA ARG A 277 26.94 2.64 -0.76
C ARG A 277 25.68 2.28 -1.51
N LEU A 278 25.66 2.47 -2.83
CA LEU A 278 24.52 2.11 -3.66
C LEU A 278 24.28 0.59 -3.64
N GLN A 279 25.34 -0.23 -3.66
CA GLN A 279 25.22 -1.68 -3.57
C GLN A 279 24.58 -2.09 -2.25
N THR A 280 25.02 -1.55 -1.12
CA THR A 280 24.39 -1.82 0.19
C THR A 280 22.94 -1.36 0.22
N ALA A 281 22.63 -0.14 -0.25
CA ALA A 281 21.25 0.36 -0.30
C ALA A 281 20.35 -0.51 -1.20
N SER A 282 20.89 -1.02 -2.31
CA SER A 282 20.17 -1.84 -3.30
C SER A 282 19.71 -3.21 -2.76
N GLN A 283 20.28 -3.66 -1.64
CA GLN A 283 19.85 -4.89 -0.94
C GLN A 283 18.50 -4.69 -0.25
N TYR A 284 18.13 -3.45 0.09
CA TYR A 284 16.82 -3.12 0.64
C TYR A 284 15.77 -2.96 -0.47
N GLY A 285 15.47 -4.06 -1.16
CA GLY A 285 14.73 -4.11 -2.43
C GLY A 285 13.26 -3.64 -2.41
N GLU A 286 12.69 -3.40 -1.23
CA GLU A 286 11.36 -2.79 -1.05
C GLU A 286 11.43 -1.42 -0.36
N THR A 287 12.61 -0.81 -0.23
CA THR A 287 12.72 0.58 0.25
C THR A 287 12.68 1.57 -0.91
N TYR A 288 12.17 2.78 -0.68
CA TYR A 288 12.14 3.86 -1.68
C TYR A 288 13.55 4.13 -2.24
N TYR A 289 14.54 4.32 -1.36
CA TYR A 289 15.92 4.58 -1.76
C TYR A 289 16.68 3.33 -2.22
N GLY A 290 16.27 2.14 -1.81
CA GLY A 290 16.85 0.90 -2.32
C GLY A 290 16.47 0.66 -3.78
N LEU A 291 15.21 0.94 -4.13
CA LEU A 291 14.75 0.91 -5.53
C LEU A 291 15.44 1.97 -6.40
N LEU A 292 15.67 3.18 -5.88
CA LEU A 292 16.47 4.19 -6.57
C LEU A 292 17.94 3.78 -6.72
N SER A 293 18.52 3.12 -5.71
CA SER A 293 19.89 2.61 -5.76
C SER A 293 20.05 1.52 -6.81
N ARG A 294 19.10 0.59 -6.92
CA ARG A 294 19.05 -0.42 -7.98
C ARG A 294 18.99 0.23 -9.36
N GLN A 295 18.14 1.25 -9.51
CA GLN A 295 18.02 2.01 -10.76
C GLN A 295 19.33 2.73 -11.12
N ALA A 296 20.00 3.35 -10.15
CA ALA A 296 21.27 4.06 -10.35
C ALA A 296 22.42 3.11 -10.73
N LEU A 297 22.42 1.90 -10.18
CA LEU A 297 23.39 0.84 -10.52
C LEU A 297 23.11 0.14 -11.86
N GLY A 298 22.01 0.49 -12.54
CA GLY A 298 21.59 -0.20 -13.77
C GLY A 298 21.21 -1.67 -13.53
N VAL A 299 20.82 -2.04 -12.30
CA VAL A 299 20.40 -3.40 -11.99
C VAL A 299 19.10 -3.68 -12.74
N VAL A 300 19.17 -4.56 -13.73
CA VAL A 300 17.98 -5.08 -14.40
C VAL A 300 17.30 -6.01 -13.40
N ASP A 301 16.16 -5.55 -12.88
CA ASP A 301 15.28 -6.40 -12.11
C ASP A 301 14.86 -7.57 -13.02
N GLY A 302 15.28 -8.79 -12.70
CA GLY A 302 14.76 -9.98 -13.37
C GLY A 302 13.23 -9.97 -13.30
N ALA A 303 12.57 -10.54 -14.32
CA ALA A 303 11.12 -10.68 -14.31
C ALA A 303 10.73 -11.29 -12.96
N VAL A 304 9.98 -10.54 -12.15
CA VAL A 304 9.35 -11.11 -10.96
C VAL A 304 8.55 -12.28 -11.51
N PRO A 305 8.72 -13.52 -11.00
CA PRO A 305 7.80 -14.57 -11.34
C PRO A 305 6.44 -13.96 -11.12
N ARG A 306 5.61 -13.84 -12.17
CA ARG A 306 4.22 -13.40 -11.96
C ARG A 306 3.68 -14.31 -10.83
N LEU A 307 2.62 -13.91 -10.15
CA LEU A 307 1.86 -14.86 -9.32
C LEU A 307 1.24 -15.91 -10.28
N SER A 308 2.09 -16.74 -10.90
CA SER A 308 1.91 -17.48 -12.14
C SER A 308 2.41 -18.91 -11.98
N ALA A 309 2.20 -19.48 -10.79
CA ALA A 309 1.66 -20.82 -10.85
C ALA A 309 0.36 -20.70 -11.67
N PRO A 310 0.12 -21.57 -12.68
CA PRO A 310 -1.16 -21.62 -13.35
C PRO A 310 -2.25 -21.69 -12.29
N VAL A 311 -3.33 -20.92 -12.44
CA VAL A 311 -4.44 -20.94 -11.47
C VAL A 311 -4.95 -22.38 -11.28
N SER A 312 -4.86 -23.18 -12.34
CA SER A 312 -5.15 -24.61 -12.34
C SER A 312 -4.24 -25.47 -11.45
N ALA A 313 -2.99 -25.08 -11.18
CA ALA A 313 -2.10 -25.81 -10.26
C ALA A 313 -2.46 -25.54 -8.78
N ASP A 314 -2.58 -24.26 -8.41
CA ASP A 314 -2.97 -23.86 -7.05
C ASP A 314 -4.38 -24.38 -6.72
N TRP A 315 -5.31 -24.33 -7.70
CA TRP A 315 -6.64 -24.88 -7.52
C TRP A 315 -6.62 -26.40 -7.27
N ARG A 316 -5.90 -27.19 -8.09
CA ARG A 316 -5.80 -28.65 -7.90
C ARG A 316 -5.23 -29.04 -6.54
N GLU A 317 -4.30 -28.24 -6.00
CA GLU A 317 -3.73 -28.47 -4.67
C GLU A 317 -4.76 -28.25 -3.54
N LEU A 318 -5.65 -27.26 -3.73
CA LEU A 318 -6.52 -26.73 -2.70
C LEU A 318 -7.99 -27.14 -2.81
N GLU A 319 -8.48 -27.61 -3.96
CA GLU A 319 -9.91 -27.89 -4.19
C GLU A 319 -10.48 -29.00 -3.31
N ARG A 320 -9.61 -29.83 -2.74
CA ARG A 320 -9.95 -30.83 -1.71
C ARG A 320 -10.34 -30.20 -0.37
N ARG A 321 -10.08 -28.90 -0.15
CA ARG A 321 -10.45 -28.17 1.07
C ARG A 321 -11.88 -27.61 0.91
N PRO A 322 -12.86 -28.00 1.74
CA PRO A 322 -14.25 -27.53 1.60
C PRO A 322 -14.38 -26.00 1.59
N ASN A 323 -13.67 -25.31 2.49
CA ASN A 323 -13.68 -23.85 2.57
C ASN A 323 -13.18 -23.16 1.30
N VAL A 324 -12.26 -23.78 0.55
CA VAL A 324 -11.75 -23.20 -0.70
C VAL A 324 -12.85 -23.18 -1.77
N LYS A 325 -13.62 -24.26 -1.88
CA LYS A 325 -14.81 -24.33 -2.76
C LYS A 325 -15.91 -23.39 -2.30
N VAL A 326 -16.17 -23.32 -0.99
CA VAL A 326 -17.14 -22.38 -0.40
C VAL A 326 -16.75 -20.94 -0.74
N ALA A 327 -15.50 -20.55 -0.51
CA ALA A 327 -15.04 -19.19 -0.80
C ALA A 327 -15.12 -18.85 -2.29
N ALA A 328 -14.71 -19.75 -3.18
CA ALA A 328 -14.84 -19.54 -4.62
C ALA A 328 -16.31 -19.36 -5.05
N ALA A 329 -17.22 -20.17 -4.51
CA ALA A 329 -18.66 -20.03 -4.77
C ALA A 329 -19.27 -18.75 -4.17
N LEU A 330 -18.78 -18.28 -3.01
CA LEU A 330 -19.21 -17.03 -2.39
C LEU A 330 -18.83 -15.81 -3.25
N VAL A 331 -17.62 -15.81 -3.83
CA VAL A 331 -17.17 -14.75 -4.76
C VAL A 331 -18.07 -14.67 -5.99
N GLU A 332 -18.50 -15.81 -6.55
CA GLU A 332 -19.42 -15.80 -7.70
C GLU A 332 -20.77 -15.12 -7.43
N ILE A 333 -21.23 -15.12 -6.18
CA ILE A 333 -22.48 -14.48 -5.77
C ILE A 333 -22.28 -13.06 -5.20
N GLY A 334 -21.04 -12.59 -5.08
CA GLY A 334 -20.71 -11.25 -4.55
C GLY A 334 -20.63 -11.17 -3.03
N GLU A 335 -20.53 -12.30 -2.32
CA GLU A 335 -20.36 -12.36 -0.86
C GLU A 335 -18.86 -12.35 -0.46
N ASP A 336 -18.10 -11.39 -1.02
CA ASP A 336 -16.64 -11.29 -0.90
C ASP A 336 -16.16 -11.18 0.56
N ALA A 337 -16.89 -10.43 1.39
CA ALA A 337 -16.58 -10.28 2.80
C ALA A 337 -16.73 -11.61 3.58
N LEU A 338 -17.63 -12.49 3.15
CA LEU A 338 -17.77 -13.81 3.74
C LEU A 338 -16.70 -14.77 3.19
N ALA A 339 -16.36 -14.66 1.90
CA ALA A 339 -15.25 -15.40 1.30
C ALA A 339 -13.91 -15.07 1.99
N ASP A 340 -13.65 -13.80 2.30
CA ASP A 340 -12.50 -13.35 3.09
C ASP A 340 -12.45 -14.07 4.45
N LYS A 341 -13.55 -14.08 5.21
CA LYS A 341 -13.63 -14.77 6.51
C LYS A 341 -13.33 -16.26 6.38
N VAL A 342 -13.90 -16.91 5.36
CA VAL A 342 -13.70 -18.35 5.10
C VAL A 342 -12.23 -18.64 4.77
N LEU A 343 -11.57 -17.85 3.92
CA LEU A 343 -10.19 -18.08 3.53
C LEU A 343 -9.18 -17.77 4.65
N ARG A 344 -9.43 -16.71 5.45
CA ARG A 344 -8.61 -16.43 6.64
C ARG A 344 -8.74 -17.51 7.69
N TYR A 345 -9.93 -18.09 7.84
CA TYR A 345 -10.14 -19.24 8.70
C TYR A 345 -9.44 -20.49 8.14
N GLN A 346 -9.53 -20.73 6.82
CA GLN A 346 -8.80 -21.81 6.15
C GLN A 346 -7.29 -21.71 6.39
N ALA A 347 -6.71 -20.52 6.42
CA ALA A 347 -5.30 -20.33 6.75
C ALA A 347 -4.94 -20.75 8.18
N ARG A 348 -5.89 -20.70 9.13
CA ARG A 348 -5.69 -21.14 10.53
C ARG A 348 -5.80 -22.64 10.71
N ILE A 349 -6.58 -23.33 9.89
CA ILE A 349 -6.79 -24.78 9.99
C ILE A 349 -5.98 -25.59 8.96
N GLY A 350 -5.43 -24.93 7.94
CA GLY A 350 -4.63 -25.53 6.88
C GLY A 350 -3.17 -25.81 7.27
N THR A 351 -2.39 -26.34 6.34
CA THR A 351 -0.95 -26.61 6.58
C THR A 351 -0.10 -25.43 6.07
N ALA A 352 1.15 -25.35 6.55
CA ALA A 352 2.11 -24.38 6.02
C ALA A 352 2.43 -24.57 4.52
N ALA A 353 2.28 -25.78 3.99
CA ALA A 353 2.50 -26.09 2.58
C ALA A 353 1.43 -25.45 1.67
N ASP A 354 0.16 -25.53 2.09
CA ASP A 354 -0.98 -24.97 1.33
C ASP A 354 -0.93 -23.43 1.25
N TYR A 355 -0.14 -22.78 2.11
CA TYR A 355 -0.20 -21.33 2.36
C TYR A 355 0.13 -20.46 1.14
N ALA A 356 1.15 -20.83 0.37
CA ALA A 356 1.56 -20.08 -0.80
C ALA A 356 0.50 -20.16 -1.92
N ALA A 357 -0.05 -21.36 -2.15
CA ALA A 357 -1.15 -21.58 -3.09
C ALA A 357 -2.41 -20.81 -2.64
N LEU A 358 -2.74 -20.83 -1.34
CA LEU A 358 -3.90 -20.13 -0.79
C LEU A 358 -3.79 -18.61 -0.99
N THR A 359 -2.59 -18.07 -0.79
CA THR A 359 -2.30 -16.64 -0.99
C THR A 359 -2.47 -16.24 -2.46
N ARG A 360 -1.95 -17.04 -3.41
CA ARG A 360 -2.13 -16.78 -4.85
C ARG A 360 -3.58 -16.91 -5.29
N LEU A 361 -4.29 -17.91 -4.77
CA LEU A 361 -5.71 -18.13 -5.03
C LEU A 361 -6.56 -16.91 -4.64
N CYS A 362 -6.27 -16.26 -3.51
CA CYS A 362 -6.97 -15.04 -3.11
C CYS A 362 -6.85 -13.92 -4.15
N GLY A 363 -5.68 -13.77 -4.78
CA GLY A 363 -5.49 -12.84 -5.90
C GLY A 363 -6.36 -13.21 -7.11
N ASN A 364 -6.40 -14.49 -7.47
CA ASN A 364 -7.22 -15.00 -8.59
C ASN A 364 -8.73 -14.90 -8.34
N LEU A 365 -9.15 -14.91 -7.08
CA LEU A 365 -10.52 -14.69 -6.64
C LEU A 365 -10.90 -13.19 -6.53
N ASN A 366 -10.00 -12.27 -6.91
CA ASN A 366 -10.20 -10.83 -6.73
C ASN A 366 -10.48 -10.43 -5.27
N LEU A 367 -9.82 -11.09 -4.31
CA LEU A 367 -9.85 -10.79 -2.88
C LEU A 367 -8.53 -10.15 -2.41
N PRO A 368 -8.23 -8.91 -2.85
CA PRO A 368 -6.93 -8.28 -2.62
C PRO A 368 -6.64 -8.00 -1.14
N ALA A 369 -7.65 -7.64 -0.34
CA ALA A 369 -7.48 -7.43 1.09
C ALA A 369 -7.11 -8.73 1.82
N THR A 370 -7.69 -9.86 1.40
CA THR A 370 -7.37 -11.20 1.92
C THR A 370 -5.96 -11.62 1.51
N GLN A 371 -5.61 -11.44 0.23
CA GLN A 371 -4.26 -11.71 -0.29
C GLN A 371 -3.20 -10.92 0.48
N LEU A 372 -3.42 -9.62 0.67
CA LEU A 372 -2.51 -8.76 1.41
C LEU A 372 -2.40 -9.17 2.87
N TRP A 373 -3.51 -9.56 3.51
CA TRP A 373 -3.46 -10.08 4.87
C TRP A 373 -2.63 -11.37 4.97
N LEU A 374 -2.79 -12.30 4.02
CA LEU A 374 -1.97 -13.52 3.92
C LEU A 374 -0.50 -13.23 3.52
N SER A 375 -0.19 -12.09 2.91
CA SER A 375 1.22 -11.74 2.72
C SER A 375 1.97 -11.51 4.04
N HIS A 376 1.24 -11.24 5.13
CA HIS A 376 1.80 -10.91 6.44
C HIS A 376 1.50 -11.94 7.54
N ASN A 377 0.44 -12.75 7.43
CA ASN A 377 -0.09 -13.54 8.55
C ASN A 377 -0.18 -15.04 8.23
N GLY A 378 0.91 -15.78 8.44
CA GLY A 378 0.95 -17.21 8.11
C GLY A 378 1.28 -18.13 9.27
N PRO A 379 1.08 -19.44 9.10
CA PRO A 379 1.48 -20.43 10.09
C PRO A 379 3.00 -20.55 10.17
N GLN A 380 3.50 -21.09 11.28
CA GLN A 380 4.92 -21.38 11.42
C GLN A 380 5.39 -22.33 10.29
N GLY A 381 6.52 -22.00 9.66
CA GLY A 381 7.07 -22.78 8.55
C GLY A 381 6.53 -22.39 7.16
N ALA A 382 5.50 -21.55 7.08
CA ALA A 382 5.09 -20.98 5.79
C ALA A 382 6.10 -19.93 5.31
N ARG A 383 6.20 -19.79 3.99
CA ARG A 383 7.04 -18.78 3.33
C ARG A 383 6.12 -17.71 2.73
N PRO A 384 6.12 -16.47 3.25
CA PRO A 384 5.32 -15.40 2.67
C PRO A 384 5.80 -15.09 1.25
N LEU A 385 4.85 -14.70 0.41
CA LEU A 385 5.11 -14.23 -0.94
C LEU A 385 5.21 -12.70 -0.90
N THR A 386 6.39 -12.15 -1.14
CA THR A 386 6.60 -10.69 -1.15
C THR A 386 5.71 -10.02 -2.21
N GLU A 387 5.50 -10.66 -3.35
CA GLU A 387 4.64 -10.19 -4.43
C GLU A 387 3.17 -10.05 -4.00
N ALA A 388 2.73 -10.86 -3.03
CA ALA A 388 1.36 -10.79 -2.50
C ALA A 388 1.10 -9.52 -1.66
N ARG A 389 2.14 -8.74 -1.34
CA ARG A 389 2.00 -7.40 -0.73
C ARG A 389 1.50 -6.35 -1.71
N TYR A 390 1.46 -6.67 -3.00
CA TYR A 390 1.00 -5.81 -4.09
C TYR A 390 -0.15 -6.48 -4.87
N PRO A 391 -1.35 -6.61 -4.27
CA PRO A 391 -2.51 -7.17 -4.97
C PRO A 391 -2.88 -6.38 -6.23
N ALA A 392 -3.19 -7.09 -7.32
CA ALA A 392 -3.58 -6.48 -8.59
C ALA A 392 -4.91 -7.07 -9.08
N PRO A 393 -6.05 -6.74 -8.43
CA PRO A 393 -7.34 -7.32 -8.78
C PRO A 393 -7.75 -6.97 -10.22
N ASP A 394 -8.56 -7.82 -10.83
CA ASP A 394 -9.15 -7.62 -12.15
C ASP A 394 -10.41 -6.72 -12.11
N TRP A 395 -10.30 -5.63 -11.35
CA TRP A 395 -11.33 -4.60 -11.33
C TRP A 395 -11.11 -3.62 -12.49
N THR A 396 -12.20 -3.07 -13.01
CA THR A 396 -12.16 -1.99 -14.00
C THR A 396 -12.99 -0.81 -13.47
N PRO A 397 -12.41 0.39 -13.35
CA PRO A 397 -13.15 1.58 -12.93
C PRO A 397 -14.33 1.86 -13.87
N GLU A 398 -15.37 2.49 -13.34
CA GLU A 398 -16.44 3.02 -14.19
C GLU A 398 -15.86 4.03 -15.21
N GLY A 399 -16.26 3.87 -16.48
CA GLY A 399 -15.67 4.65 -17.58
C GLY A 399 -14.24 4.26 -17.96
N GLY A 400 -13.70 3.17 -17.42
CA GLY A 400 -12.39 2.63 -17.77
C GLY A 400 -11.19 3.32 -17.10
N TRP A 401 -10.00 2.88 -17.49
CA TRP A 401 -8.73 3.41 -16.99
C TRP A 401 -8.36 4.71 -17.70
N ARG A 402 -8.16 5.78 -16.93
CA ARG A 402 -7.70 7.11 -17.38
C ARG A 402 -6.37 7.52 -16.74
N VAL A 403 -6.10 7.00 -15.55
CA VAL A 403 -4.80 7.07 -14.87
C VAL A 403 -4.14 5.70 -14.99
N ASP A 404 -2.79 5.67 -15.02
CA ASP A 404 -2.06 4.41 -15.05
C ASP A 404 -2.51 3.48 -13.91
N LYS A 405 -2.87 2.23 -14.26
CA LYS A 405 -3.41 1.22 -13.34
C LYS A 405 -2.51 0.98 -12.13
N ALA A 406 -1.19 0.98 -12.31
CA ALA A 406 -0.24 0.75 -11.22
C ALA A 406 -0.21 1.94 -10.25
N LEU A 407 -0.40 3.17 -10.73
CA LEU A 407 -0.50 4.35 -9.85
C LEU A 407 -1.80 4.34 -9.04
N VAL A 408 -2.93 3.96 -9.64
CA VAL A 408 -4.20 3.82 -8.92
C VAL A 408 -4.09 2.76 -7.82
N PHE A 409 -3.53 1.59 -8.12
CA PHE A 409 -3.30 0.56 -7.11
C PHE A 409 -2.29 0.96 -6.04
N ALA A 410 -1.28 1.77 -6.38
CA ALA A 410 -0.34 2.31 -5.41
C ALA A 410 -1.02 3.20 -4.36
N HIS A 411 -1.96 4.06 -4.81
CA HIS A 411 -2.81 4.84 -3.92
C HIS A 411 -3.76 3.94 -3.12
N THR A 412 -4.49 3.02 -3.75
CA THR A 412 -5.42 2.10 -3.06
C THR A 412 -4.73 1.29 -1.95
N LEU A 413 -3.53 0.78 -2.22
CA LEU A 413 -2.75 0.04 -1.23
C LEU A 413 -2.40 0.91 -0.01
N GLN A 414 -2.03 2.17 -0.24
CA GLN A 414 -1.66 3.09 0.83
C GLN A 414 -2.87 3.64 1.60
N GLU A 415 -3.98 3.89 0.91
CA GLU A 415 -5.16 4.53 1.47
C GLU A 415 -6.04 3.58 2.28
N SER A 416 -6.31 2.38 1.76
CA SER A 416 -7.26 1.45 2.38
C SER A 416 -6.74 0.04 2.57
N ARG A 417 -5.54 -0.27 2.05
CA ARG A 417 -5.04 -1.66 1.97
C ARG A 417 -6.03 -2.59 1.24
N PHE A 418 -6.71 -2.03 0.23
CA PHE A 418 -7.78 -2.68 -0.54
C PHE A 418 -9.05 -3.03 0.24
N ASP A 419 -9.25 -2.48 1.44
CA ASP A 419 -10.55 -2.52 2.09
C ASP A 419 -11.50 -1.55 1.35
N ALA A 420 -12.58 -2.08 0.79
CA ALA A 420 -13.55 -1.31 0.02
C ALA A 420 -14.60 -0.62 0.90
N ASP A 421 -14.79 -1.11 2.13
CA ASP A 421 -15.85 -0.64 3.05
C ASP A 421 -15.32 0.31 4.11
N VAL A 422 -13.99 0.49 4.21
CA VAL A 422 -13.38 1.31 5.25
C VAL A 422 -13.77 2.79 5.15
N VAL A 423 -14.13 3.36 6.30
CA VAL A 423 -14.43 4.79 6.46
C VAL A 423 -13.49 5.40 7.50
N SER A 424 -12.75 6.43 7.12
CA SER A 424 -11.88 7.14 8.07
C SER A 424 -12.68 8.02 9.04
N PRO A 425 -12.08 8.40 10.18
CA PRO A 425 -12.69 9.38 11.10
C PRO A 425 -13.05 10.72 10.44
N ALA A 426 -12.31 11.12 9.39
CA ALA A 426 -12.58 12.34 8.62
C ALA A 426 -13.64 12.16 7.52
N GLY A 427 -14.24 10.97 7.41
CA GLY A 427 -15.28 10.67 6.44
C GLY A 427 -14.77 10.37 5.03
N ALA A 428 -13.50 10.00 4.87
CA ALA A 428 -13.02 9.43 3.62
C ALA A 428 -13.49 7.97 3.49
N THR A 429 -13.91 7.53 2.29
CA THR A 429 -14.58 6.23 2.11
C THR A 429 -13.94 5.39 1.02
N GLY A 430 -13.80 4.09 1.30
CA GLY A 430 -13.43 3.02 0.39
C GLY A 430 -11.99 3.05 -0.10
N LEU A 431 -11.77 2.40 -1.25
CA LEU A 431 -10.45 2.02 -1.77
C LEU A 431 -9.42 3.14 -1.81
N MET A 432 -9.78 4.27 -2.41
CA MET A 432 -8.90 5.42 -2.57
C MET A 432 -9.18 6.52 -1.54
N GLN A 433 -9.91 6.19 -0.46
CA GLN A 433 -10.27 7.12 0.62
C GLN A 433 -10.85 8.44 0.07
N ILE A 434 -11.93 8.32 -0.68
CA ILE A 434 -12.59 9.45 -1.33
C ILE A 434 -13.29 10.32 -0.30
N ARG A 435 -12.96 11.62 -0.28
CA ARG A 435 -13.62 12.63 0.56
C ARG A 435 -14.94 13.10 -0.08
N PRO A 436 -15.91 13.58 0.72
CA PRO A 436 -17.21 14.04 0.21
C PRO A 436 -17.11 15.10 -0.90
N GLY A 437 -16.16 16.03 -0.81
CA GLY A 437 -15.92 17.05 -1.84
C GLY A 437 -15.57 16.45 -3.20
N ALA A 438 -14.67 15.46 -3.25
CA ALA A 438 -14.28 14.81 -4.50
C ALA A 438 -15.43 14.02 -5.13
N LEU A 439 -16.27 13.35 -4.33
CA LEU A 439 -17.49 12.71 -4.81
C LEU A 439 -18.47 13.74 -5.40
N THR A 440 -18.65 14.88 -4.74
CA THR A 440 -19.55 15.95 -5.19
C THR A 440 -19.09 16.53 -6.52
N ASP A 441 -17.78 16.78 -6.67
CA ASP A 441 -17.21 17.29 -7.91
C ASP A 441 -17.34 16.28 -9.06
N TYR A 442 -17.11 14.99 -8.79
CA TYR A 442 -17.33 13.92 -9.77
C TYR A 442 -18.80 13.83 -10.20
N ALA A 443 -19.73 13.82 -9.24
CA ALA A 443 -21.16 13.74 -9.50
C ALA A 443 -21.65 14.91 -10.35
N ARG A 444 -21.21 16.14 -10.01
CA ARG A 444 -21.51 17.35 -10.79
C ARG A 444 -20.96 17.26 -12.22
N ALA A 445 -19.71 16.82 -12.38
CA ALA A 445 -19.06 16.73 -13.69
C ALA A 445 -19.73 15.71 -14.64
N HIS A 446 -20.42 14.70 -14.08
CA HIS A 446 -21.09 13.65 -14.85
C HIS A 446 -22.62 13.75 -14.86
N GLY A 447 -23.20 14.79 -14.23
CA GLY A 447 -24.65 14.94 -14.13
C GLY A 447 -25.33 13.81 -13.34
N LEU A 448 -24.64 13.27 -12.33
CA LEU A 448 -25.10 12.13 -11.54
C LEU A 448 -25.56 12.56 -10.14
N THR A 449 -26.47 11.79 -9.57
CA THR A 449 -26.76 11.79 -8.12
C THR A 449 -26.22 10.50 -7.54
N VAL A 450 -25.20 10.60 -6.70
CA VAL A 450 -24.49 9.42 -6.16
C VAL A 450 -24.54 9.46 -4.64
N ASP A 451 -25.12 8.43 -4.04
CA ASP A 451 -25.09 8.26 -2.60
C ASP A 451 -23.69 7.83 -2.13
N ARG A 452 -23.27 8.31 -0.95
CA ARG A 452 -21.96 8.00 -0.39
C ARG A 452 -21.75 6.50 -0.17
N SER A 453 -22.79 5.74 0.16
CA SER A 453 -22.72 4.28 0.30
C SER A 453 -22.27 3.57 -0.97
N ALA A 454 -22.47 4.18 -2.15
CA ALA A 454 -22.01 3.61 -3.40
C ALA A 454 -20.47 3.58 -3.52
N LEU A 455 -19.74 4.37 -2.71
CA LEU A 455 -18.27 4.37 -2.69
C LEU A 455 -17.66 3.07 -2.15
N SER A 456 -18.45 2.15 -1.60
CA SER A 456 -17.97 0.79 -1.33
C SER A 456 -17.79 -0.04 -2.59
N LYS A 457 -18.41 0.35 -3.72
CA LYS A 457 -18.21 -0.32 -5.01
C LYS A 457 -16.83 0.04 -5.56
N PRO A 458 -15.92 -0.93 -5.75
CA PRO A 458 -14.57 -0.68 -6.24
C PRO A 458 -14.50 0.18 -7.51
N GLN A 459 -15.39 -0.12 -8.47
CA GLN A 459 -15.39 0.49 -9.80
C GLN A 459 -15.70 1.98 -9.73
N LEU A 460 -16.72 2.36 -8.97
CA LEU A 460 -17.08 3.77 -8.75
C LEU A 460 -16.01 4.49 -7.92
N ASN A 461 -15.54 3.88 -6.83
CA ASN A 461 -14.53 4.49 -5.96
C ASN A 461 -13.26 4.86 -6.75
N MET A 462 -12.77 3.93 -7.58
CA MET A 462 -11.62 4.18 -8.45
C MET A 462 -11.93 5.19 -9.55
N ALA A 463 -13.15 5.24 -10.09
CA ALA A 463 -13.52 6.27 -11.07
C ALA A 463 -13.46 7.68 -10.46
N VAL A 464 -13.99 7.86 -9.25
CA VAL A 464 -13.91 9.14 -8.52
C VAL A 464 -12.47 9.49 -8.16
N GLY A 465 -11.69 8.52 -7.67
CA GLY A 465 -10.29 8.72 -7.32
C GLY A 465 -9.41 9.11 -8.51
N GLN A 466 -9.63 8.49 -9.67
CA GLN A 466 -8.97 8.89 -10.92
C GLN A 466 -9.30 10.34 -11.28
N SER A 467 -10.58 10.72 -11.25
CA SER A 467 -10.98 12.10 -11.55
C SER A 467 -10.37 13.11 -10.59
N TYR A 468 -10.22 12.76 -9.30
CA TYR A 468 -9.55 13.64 -8.34
C TYR A 468 -8.04 13.74 -8.61
N LEU A 469 -7.36 12.65 -8.97
CA LEU A 469 -5.95 12.69 -9.40
C LEU A 469 -5.75 13.55 -10.65
N GLU A 470 -6.63 13.45 -11.64
CA GLU A 470 -6.60 14.27 -12.86
C GLU A 470 -6.79 15.76 -12.52
N GLN A 471 -7.75 16.08 -11.66
CA GLN A 471 -7.92 17.46 -11.20
C GLN A 471 -6.66 18.01 -10.54
N LEU A 472 -6.01 17.24 -9.67
CA LEU A 472 -4.76 17.65 -9.00
C LEU A 472 -3.58 17.76 -9.97
N ARG A 473 -3.47 16.84 -10.94
CA ARG A 473 -2.49 16.88 -12.03
C ARG A 473 -2.59 18.18 -12.83
N ASP A 474 -3.81 18.64 -13.09
CA ASP A 474 -4.07 19.80 -13.94
C ASP A 474 -4.00 21.13 -13.17
N ARG A 475 -3.74 21.11 -11.85
CA ARG A 475 -3.56 22.34 -11.07
C ARG A 475 -2.21 23.01 -11.37
N PRO A 476 -2.17 24.34 -11.52
CA PRO A 476 -0.91 25.07 -11.76
C PRO A 476 0.16 24.83 -10.70
N PHE A 477 -0.22 24.69 -9.42
CA PHE A 477 0.75 24.48 -8.33
C PHE A 477 1.42 23.09 -8.36
N THR A 478 0.79 22.07 -8.97
CA THR A 478 1.46 20.78 -9.17
C THR A 478 2.31 20.81 -10.44
N GLY A 479 1.90 21.59 -11.45
CA GLY A 479 2.56 21.64 -12.75
C GLY A 479 2.57 20.30 -13.46
N GLY A 480 1.66 19.38 -13.09
CA GLY A 480 1.67 18.00 -13.54
C GLY A 480 2.87 17.19 -13.03
N LEU A 481 3.61 17.64 -12.02
CA LEU A 481 4.75 16.92 -11.45
C LEU A 481 4.27 15.86 -10.46
N LEU A 482 4.60 14.60 -10.73
CA LEU A 482 4.03 13.45 -10.03
C LEU A 482 4.19 13.52 -8.49
N PRO A 483 5.36 13.87 -7.91
CA PRO A 483 5.49 13.96 -6.45
C PRO A 483 4.58 15.02 -5.82
N LYS A 484 4.33 16.14 -6.53
CA LYS A 484 3.43 17.20 -6.06
C LYS A 484 1.97 16.79 -6.13
N VAL A 485 1.58 16.05 -7.19
CA VAL A 485 0.22 15.49 -7.32
C VAL A 485 -0.06 14.50 -6.19
N ILE A 486 0.88 13.59 -5.91
CA ILE A 486 0.74 12.62 -4.80
C ILE A 486 0.66 13.35 -3.45
N ALA A 487 1.51 14.35 -3.23
CA ALA A 487 1.46 15.16 -2.00
C ALA A 487 0.11 15.87 -1.83
N ALA A 488 -0.43 16.44 -2.92
CA ALA A 488 -1.70 17.16 -2.92
C ALA A 488 -2.91 16.24 -2.73
N TYR A 489 -2.82 14.98 -3.14
CA TYR A 489 -3.84 13.97 -2.87
C TYR A 489 -4.03 13.78 -1.36
N ASN A 490 -2.91 13.65 -0.64
CA ASN A 490 -2.90 13.39 0.80
C ASN A 490 -3.11 14.65 1.66
N ALA A 491 -2.34 15.72 1.42
CA ALA A 491 -2.39 16.94 2.24
C ALA A 491 -3.43 17.96 1.78
N GLY A 492 -3.90 17.85 0.53
CA GLY A 492 -4.73 18.85 -0.13
C GLY A 492 -3.92 19.96 -0.82
N PRO A 493 -4.60 20.84 -1.59
CA PRO A 493 -3.96 21.90 -2.37
C PRO A 493 -3.20 22.94 -1.52
N THR A 494 -3.84 23.47 -0.47
CA THR A 494 -3.32 24.61 0.29
C THR A 494 -1.95 24.36 0.92
N PRO A 495 -1.68 23.22 1.60
CA PRO A 495 -0.33 22.96 2.11
C PRO A 495 0.71 22.85 1.00
N VAL A 496 0.39 22.18 -0.12
CA VAL A 496 1.34 22.01 -1.23
C VAL A 496 1.68 23.34 -1.90
N GLU A 497 0.69 24.23 -2.07
CA GLU A 497 0.92 25.61 -2.53
C GLU A 497 1.87 26.36 -1.61
N ALA A 498 1.66 26.30 -0.30
CA ALA A 498 2.55 26.93 0.68
C ALA A 498 3.98 26.36 0.61
N TRP A 499 4.13 25.03 0.55
CA TRP A 499 5.44 24.38 0.46
C TRP A 499 6.18 24.75 -0.82
N ASN A 500 5.48 24.89 -1.95
CA ASN A 500 6.10 25.32 -3.20
C ASN A 500 6.73 26.71 -3.10
N LEU A 501 6.15 27.62 -2.30
CA LEU A 501 6.65 28.97 -2.08
C LEU A 501 7.82 29.01 -1.09
N GLN A 502 7.83 28.10 -0.12
CA GLN A 502 8.85 28.02 0.93
C GLN A 502 10.03 27.12 0.54
N SER A 503 9.85 26.23 -0.43
CA SER A 503 10.83 25.20 -0.75
C SER A 503 12.15 25.78 -1.23
N ARG A 504 13.23 25.29 -0.63
CA ARG A 504 14.63 25.55 -1.02
C ARG A 504 15.26 24.32 -1.65
N ASP A 505 14.49 23.64 -2.50
CA ASP A 505 14.93 22.38 -3.12
C ASP A 505 15.92 22.56 -4.28
N GLY A 506 16.13 23.78 -4.77
CA GLY A 506 17.06 24.05 -5.87
C GLY A 506 16.69 23.35 -7.19
N GLY A 507 15.46 22.88 -7.34
CA GLY A 507 15.02 22.04 -8.44
C GLY A 507 15.29 20.55 -8.25
N ASP A 508 15.69 20.09 -7.06
CA ASP A 508 15.89 18.68 -6.74
C ASP A 508 14.58 18.03 -6.22
N PRO A 509 13.98 17.09 -6.96
CA PRO A 509 12.73 16.46 -6.55
C PRO A 509 12.86 15.63 -5.26
N LEU A 510 14.03 15.03 -5.00
CA LEU A 510 14.24 14.25 -3.79
C LEU A 510 14.35 15.16 -2.57
N LEU A 511 15.05 16.30 -2.71
CA LEU A 511 15.11 17.29 -1.65
C LEU A 511 13.75 17.91 -1.37
N TYR A 512 12.93 18.17 -2.40
CA TYR A 512 11.54 18.61 -2.23
C TYR A 512 10.74 17.61 -1.39
N ILE A 513 10.74 16.32 -1.78
CA ILE A 513 10.02 15.26 -1.04
C ILE A 513 10.50 15.24 0.41
N GLU A 514 11.81 15.25 0.62
CA GLU A 514 12.39 15.17 1.97
C GLU A 514 12.19 16.42 2.82
N SER A 515 11.84 17.54 2.19
CA SER A 515 11.53 18.81 2.85
C SER A 515 10.05 18.98 3.22
N ILE A 516 9.16 18.08 2.79
CA ILE A 516 7.71 18.17 3.09
C ILE A 516 7.50 18.23 4.61
N PRO A 517 7.00 19.34 5.18
CA PRO A 517 6.93 19.52 6.64
C PRO A 517 6.03 18.49 7.34
N PHE A 518 4.93 18.10 6.70
CA PHE A 518 4.02 17.09 7.23
C PHE A 518 4.66 15.72 7.13
N TRP A 519 4.97 15.14 8.30
CA TRP A 519 5.58 13.82 8.42
C TRP A 519 4.78 12.75 7.66
N GLU A 520 3.47 12.74 7.87
CA GLU A 520 2.54 11.80 7.25
C GLU A 520 2.58 11.91 5.72
N THR A 521 2.54 13.13 5.19
CA THR A 521 2.57 13.37 3.73
C THR A 521 3.93 13.04 3.11
N ARG A 522 5.04 13.33 3.80
CA ARG A 522 6.38 12.94 3.34
C ARG A 522 6.47 11.43 3.17
N GLY A 523 6.10 10.68 4.21
CA GLY A 523 6.05 9.22 4.19
C GLY A 523 5.10 8.69 3.12
N TYR A 524 3.94 9.33 2.95
CA TYR A 524 2.95 8.98 1.95
C TYR A 524 3.50 9.07 0.52
N VAL A 525 4.17 10.18 0.16
CA VAL A 525 4.73 10.37 -1.19
C VAL A 525 5.76 9.28 -1.51
N MET A 526 6.70 9.02 -0.60
CA MET A 526 7.70 7.96 -0.77
C MET A 526 7.04 6.58 -0.90
N THR A 527 6.02 6.31 -0.07
CA THR A 527 5.33 5.03 -0.06
C THR A 527 4.52 4.79 -1.33
N VAL A 528 3.77 5.79 -1.82
CA VAL A 528 3.02 5.67 -3.08
C VAL A 528 3.95 5.49 -4.26
N LEU A 529 5.07 6.24 -4.34
CA LEU A 529 6.06 6.07 -5.41
C LEU A 529 6.69 4.67 -5.37
N ARG A 530 7.09 4.18 -4.18
CA ARG A 530 7.58 2.81 -4.01
C ARG A 530 6.53 1.79 -4.48
N ASN A 531 5.29 1.92 -4.02
CA ASN A 531 4.21 1.00 -4.41
C ASN A 531 3.98 1.03 -5.93
N TYR A 532 4.02 2.22 -6.53
CA TYR A 532 3.87 2.39 -7.98
C TYR A 532 4.95 1.61 -8.74
N TRP A 533 6.21 1.73 -8.32
CA TRP A 533 7.33 1.01 -8.95
C TRP A 533 7.25 -0.50 -8.74
N MET A 534 6.72 -0.95 -7.60
CA MET A 534 6.52 -2.37 -7.35
C MET A 534 5.41 -2.95 -8.24
N TYR A 535 4.33 -2.21 -8.46
CA TYR A 535 3.30 -2.59 -9.45
C TYR A 535 3.82 -2.55 -10.89
N GLU A 536 4.61 -1.54 -11.26
CA GLU A 536 5.28 -1.50 -12.58
C GLU A 536 6.19 -2.72 -12.77
N LYS A 537 6.99 -3.05 -11.75
CA LYS A 537 7.86 -4.23 -11.74
C LYS A 537 7.06 -5.53 -11.90
N GLN A 538 5.97 -5.69 -11.15
CA GLN A 538 5.08 -6.86 -11.25
C GLN A 538 4.41 -6.97 -12.62
N ALA A 539 4.08 -5.83 -13.25
CA ALA A 539 3.55 -5.77 -14.61
C ALA A 539 4.62 -5.94 -15.70
N GLY A 540 5.91 -6.05 -15.34
CA GLY A 540 7.01 -6.10 -16.30
C GLY A 540 7.21 -4.79 -17.08
N LYS A 541 6.75 -3.66 -16.53
CA LYS A 541 6.87 -2.33 -17.14
C LYS A 541 8.13 -1.61 -16.63
N PRO A 542 8.84 -0.87 -17.49
CA PRO A 542 9.90 0.04 -17.03
C PRO A 542 9.30 1.20 -16.23
N SER A 543 10.01 1.65 -15.20
CA SER A 543 9.57 2.78 -14.38
C SER A 543 10.22 4.09 -14.81
N ALA A 544 9.53 4.88 -15.63
CA ALA A 544 10.01 6.19 -16.06
C ALA A 544 10.17 7.15 -14.87
N SER A 545 9.28 7.07 -13.88
CA SER A 545 9.33 7.95 -12.71
C SER A 545 10.51 7.63 -11.78
N ARG A 546 10.80 6.34 -11.56
CA ARG A 546 11.99 5.90 -10.81
C ARG A 546 13.28 6.30 -11.51
N ALA A 547 13.36 6.10 -12.83
CA ALA A 547 14.51 6.49 -13.64
C ALA A 547 14.77 8.00 -13.59
N ALA A 548 13.71 8.82 -13.69
CA ALA A 548 13.82 10.27 -13.59
C ALA A 548 14.37 10.73 -12.23
N LEU A 549 13.81 10.22 -11.14
CA LEU A 549 14.24 10.60 -9.79
C LEU A 549 15.67 10.16 -9.49
N ALA A 550 16.08 8.97 -9.95
CA ALA A 550 17.47 8.50 -9.82
C ALA A 550 18.48 9.41 -10.56
N GLN A 551 18.02 10.16 -11.57
CA GLN A 551 18.81 11.13 -12.34
C GLN A 551 18.63 12.59 -11.85
N GLY A 552 17.89 12.80 -10.75
CA GLY A 552 17.58 14.14 -10.22
C GLY A 552 16.61 14.95 -11.09
N MET A 553 15.82 14.28 -11.95
CA MET A 553 14.78 14.91 -12.76
C MET A 553 13.41 14.74 -12.13
N TRP A 554 12.52 15.72 -12.35
CA TRP A 554 11.15 15.66 -11.88
C TRP A 554 10.30 14.82 -12.82
N PRO A 555 9.74 13.68 -12.37
CA PRO A 555 8.82 12.92 -13.19
C PRO A 555 7.50 13.66 -13.32
N LYS A 556 6.98 13.71 -14.54
CA LYS A 556 5.62 14.18 -14.81
C LYS A 556 4.63 13.07 -14.48
N PHE A 557 3.39 13.47 -14.22
CA PHE A 557 2.27 12.55 -14.07
C PHE A 557 2.15 11.69 -15.35
N PRO A 558 1.98 10.36 -15.22
CA PRO A 558 1.98 9.46 -16.37
C PRO A 558 0.83 9.79 -17.35
N GLY A 559 1.12 9.68 -18.65
CA GLY A 559 0.16 9.96 -19.73
C GLY A 559 0.10 11.41 -20.20
N LEU A 560 0.82 12.34 -19.56
CA LEU A 560 0.95 13.72 -20.07
C LEU A 560 1.78 13.76 -21.37
N PRO A 561 1.47 14.65 -22.31
CA PRO A 561 2.24 14.79 -23.55
C PRO A 561 3.66 15.32 -23.29
N GLY A 562 4.56 15.02 -24.24
CA GLY A 562 5.96 15.43 -24.22
C GLY A 562 6.87 14.49 -23.40
N ALA A 563 8.02 15.01 -22.96
CA ALA A 563 8.98 14.24 -22.16
C ALA A 563 8.37 13.78 -20.83
N ALA A 564 8.64 12.54 -20.42
CA ALA A 564 8.10 11.95 -19.19
C ALA A 564 8.67 12.57 -17.89
N ALA A 565 9.77 13.32 -18.00
CA ALA A 565 10.39 14.02 -16.90
C ALA A 565 11.04 15.33 -17.36
N VAL A 566 11.24 16.25 -16.43
CA VAL A 566 11.81 17.58 -16.70
C VAL A 566 12.86 17.94 -15.67
N ARG A 567 13.85 18.74 -16.07
CA ARG A 567 14.72 19.44 -15.12
C ARG A 567 14.03 20.75 -14.74
N VAL A 568 13.82 20.95 -13.45
CA VAL A 568 13.39 22.23 -12.90
C VAL A 568 14.64 22.97 -12.49
N VAL A 569 14.86 24.16 -13.05
CA VAL A 569 15.97 25.03 -12.65
C VAL A 569 15.35 26.29 -12.06
N ASN A 570 15.58 26.53 -10.77
CA ASN A 570 15.15 27.77 -10.12
C ASN A 570 16.16 28.87 -10.48
N GLY A 571 15.91 29.56 -11.60
CA GLY A 571 16.58 30.84 -11.86
C GLY A 571 15.97 31.93 -10.98
N ARG A 572 16.80 32.87 -10.47
CA ARG A 572 16.31 34.11 -9.87
C ARG A 572 15.26 34.72 -10.83
N ASN A 573 13.98 34.69 -10.46
CA ASN A 573 12.80 35.22 -11.17
C ASN A 573 12.13 34.44 -12.33
N SER A 574 12.33 33.13 -12.54
CA SER A 574 11.30 32.33 -13.28
C SER A 574 11.56 30.82 -13.21
N THR A 575 10.49 30.04 -13.02
CA THR A 575 10.48 28.59 -13.26
C THR A 575 10.56 28.36 -14.77
N ARG A 576 11.71 27.92 -15.29
CA ARG A 576 11.82 27.45 -16.68
C ARG A 576 11.86 25.93 -16.72
N VAL A 577 10.90 25.35 -17.43
CA VAL A 577 10.88 23.92 -17.76
C VAL A 577 11.72 23.74 -19.02
N ALA A 578 12.90 23.14 -18.90
CA ALA A 578 13.69 22.74 -20.06
C ALA A 578 13.36 21.29 -20.41
N GLY A 579 12.83 21.06 -21.62
CA GLY A 579 12.70 19.72 -22.18
C GLY A 579 14.07 19.17 -22.59
N ALA A 580 14.31 17.88 -22.34
CA ALA A 580 15.45 17.19 -22.93
C ALA A 580 15.24 17.10 -24.45
N ARG A 581 16.28 17.42 -25.23
CA ARG A 581 16.33 17.11 -26.66
C ARG A 581 16.68 15.64 -26.86
#